data_AF-A0A7S3V5I7-F1
#
_entry.id   AF-A0A7S3V5I7-F1
#
_cell.length_a   1.000
_cell.length_b   1.000
_cell.length_c   1.000
_cell.angle_alpha   90.00
_cell.angle_beta   90.00
_cell.angle_gamma   90.00
#
_symmetry.space_group_name_H-M   'P 1'
#
loop_
_entity.id
_entity.type
_entity.pdbx_description
1 polymer ?
#
loop_
_entity_poly.entity_id
_entity_poly.type
_entity_poly.pdbx_seq_one_letter_code
_entity_poly.pdbx_strand_id
1 'polypeptide(L)'
;IRPGSGSGVTCSLPCLVLAPSDAFLNQWESTLVISGLPASHISRFSRDDAALPERGFVLVTLHNLMTEVRRLFKSEGSILFPDFGKEFLTFMKELRDAGGKAEEVTQAMSTIDTLNFPHRFQSFIIDEAHSFRNLVTYAGIGAALLGLLSDRTIPMSATPYVESTQDMATLMTFIDPSLKAAYKLWWKETTQEYVSDSLLNEVRDFRRLYMIRRERNVLTKELVGIETRVVNVKCNKSELDVYKRYESLFFATFENFQNSTDPDLTIGKKELTSIMLSYLINMRMSLVHPLIPKGREFTVRFSPSRRHMEAKLTRKLCVFCSHDNGNDLIPMPIAMCHATNSPTCHFAHESCLRTHTYEGT
;
A
#
# COMPACT_ATOMS: atom_id res chain seq x y z
N ILE A 1 23.29 -10.90 -20.30
CA ILE A 1 24.35 -11.17 -19.29
C ILE A 1 25.20 -12.30 -19.87
N ARG A 2 26.39 -11.99 -20.38
CA ARG A 2 27.38 -12.99 -20.81
C ARG A 2 28.40 -13.15 -19.67
N PRO A 3 28.85 -14.37 -19.34
CA PRO A 3 29.96 -14.55 -18.40
C PRO A 3 31.25 -14.16 -19.12
N GLY A 4 31.73 -12.95 -18.89
CA GLY A 4 33.05 -12.50 -19.32
C GLY A 4 34.09 -13.05 -18.37
N SER A 5 34.89 -14.01 -18.84
CA SER A 5 36.12 -14.44 -18.21
C SER A 5 37.17 -13.33 -18.28
N GLY A 6 37.75 -12.96 -17.14
CA GLY A 6 39.06 -12.30 -17.11
C GLY A 6 39.06 -10.83 -16.70
N SER A 7 39.00 -10.59 -15.39
CA SER A 7 39.87 -9.68 -14.62
C SER A 7 39.18 -9.46 -13.26
N GLY A 8 39.95 -9.56 -12.19
CA GLY A 8 39.42 -9.58 -10.81
C GLY A 8 38.64 -8.31 -10.48
N VAL A 9 37.31 -8.40 -10.54
CA VAL A 9 36.41 -7.40 -9.95
C VAL A 9 36.28 -7.75 -8.47
N THR A 10 37.05 -7.01 -7.68
CA THR A 10 37.01 -6.93 -6.22
C THR A 10 35.60 -6.58 -5.75
N CYS A 11 35.09 -7.35 -4.78
CA CYS A 11 33.82 -7.20 -4.03
C CYS A 11 32.68 -6.44 -4.72
N SER A 12 31.80 -7.16 -5.41
CA SER A 12 30.48 -6.64 -5.77
C SER A 12 29.65 -6.39 -4.51
N LEU A 13 29.31 -5.14 -4.23
CA LEU A 13 28.32 -4.76 -3.21
C LEU A 13 27.04 -5.60 -3.35
N PRO A 14 26.29 -5.84 -2.26
CA PRO A 14 25.07 -6.63 -2.32
C PRO A 14 23.98 -5.94 -3.17
N CYS A 15 23.05 -6.75 -3.68
CA CYS A 15 21.80 -6.28 -4.26
C CYS A 15 20.69 -6.31 -3.21
N LEU A 16 19.99 -5.19 -3.04
CA LEU A 16 18.88 -5.06 -2.12
C LEU A 16 17.56 -5.22 -2.86
N VAL A 17 16.66 -6.06 -2.37
CA VAL A 17 15.30 -6.22 -2.89
C VAL A 17 14.31 -5.84 -1.79
N LEU A 18 13.48 -4.84 -2.08
CA LEU A 18 12.42 -4.39 -1.20
C LEU A 18 11.08 -4.83 -1.74
N ALA A 19 10.30 -5.53 -0.92
CA ALA A 19 8.96 -6.00 -1.29
C ALA A 19 7.89 -5.64 -0.24
N PRO A 20 6.59 -5.64 -0.62
CA PRO A 20 5.52 -5.22 0.29
C PRO A 20 5.35 -6.11 1.54
N SER A 21 5.60 -7.41 1.44
CA SER A 21 5.40 -8.37 2.52
C SER A 21 6.27 -9.63 2.38
N ASP A 22 6.28 -10.48 3.41
CA ASP A 22 7.02 -11.76 3.39
C ASP A 22 6.56 -12.71 2.29
N ALA A 23 5.28 -12.66 1.89
CA ALA A 23 4.77 -13.48 0.80
C ALA A 23 5.51 -13.20 -0.52
N PHE A 24 5.77 -11.92 -0.80
CA PHE A 24 6.55 -11.51 -1.97
C PHE A 24 8.03 -11.89 -1.81
N LEU A 25 8.61 -11.77 -0.61
CA LEU A 25 9.99 -12.20 -0.38
C LEU A 25 10.17 -13.70 -0.58
N ASN A 26 9.22 -14.54 -0.14
CA ASN A 26 9.22 -15.97 -0.42
C ASN A 26 9.23 -16.26 -1.93
N GLN A 27 8.45 -15.49 -2.70
CA GLN A 27 8.41 -15.59 -4.15
C GLN A 27 9.74 -15.16 -4.79
N TRP A 28 10.34 -14.07 -4.31
CA TRP A 28 11.67 -13.60 -4.76
C TRP A 28 12.75 -14.63 -4.50
N GLU A 29 12.83 -15.17 -3.29
CA GLU A 29 13.78 -16.21 -2.92
C GLU A 29 13.65 -17.43 -3.84
N SER A 30 12.42 -17.92 -4.02
CA SER A 30 12.13 -19.05 -4.92
C SER A 30 12.56 -18.74 -6.36
N THR A 31 12.26 -17.54 -6.85
CA THR A 31 12.59 -17.11 -8.22
C THR A 31 14.10 -17.01 -8.43
N LEU A 32 14.83 -16.48 -7.46
CA LEU A 32 16.29 -16.38 -7.51
C LEU A 32 16.94 -17.76 -7.52
N VAL A 33 16.46 -18.68 -6.67
CA VAL A 33 16.95 -20.08 -6.64
C VAL A 33 16.66 -20.79 -7.96
N ILE A 34 15.43 -20.68 -8.49
CA ILE A 34 15.05 -21.26 -9.79
C ILE A 34 15.91 -20.68 -10.93
N SER A 35 16.32 -19.42 -10.80
CA SER A 35 17.21 -18.76 -11.76
C SER A 35 18.68 -19.19 -11.64
N GLY A 36 19.00 -20.13 -10.74
CA GLY A 36 20.33 -20.70 -10.56
C GLY A 36 21.19 -20.02 -9.49
N LEU A 37 20.63 -19.11 -8.69
CA LEU A 37 21.37 -18.49 -7.59
C LEU A 37 21.44 -19.44 -6.38
N PRO A 38 22.62 -19.69 -5.79
CA PRO A 38 22.73 -20.48 -4.56
C PRO A 38 21.95 -19.82 -3.42
N ALA A 39 21.22 -20.62 -2.64
CA ALA A 39 20.47 -20.13 -1.48
C ALA A 39 21.38 -19.43 -0.44
N SER A 40 22.65 -19.84 -0.34
CA SER A 40 23.66 -19.18 0.53
C SER A 40 23.99 -17.74 0.14
N HIS A 41 23.61 -17.30 -1.07
CA HIS A 41 23.77 -15.92 -1.54
C HIS A 41 22.49 -15.11 -1.38
N ILE A 42 21.46 -15.66 -0.74
CA ILE A 42 20.19 -14.97 -0.48
C ILE A 42 20.02 -14.89 1.03
N SER A 43 19.83 -13.68 1.52
CA SER A 43 19.62 -13.41 2.94
C SER A 43 18.34 -12.61 3.11
N ARG A 44 17.64 -12.82 4.23
CA ARG A 44 16.56 -11.94 4.65
C ARG A 44 17.11 -11.00 5.69
N PHE A 45 16.83 -9.72 5.52
CA PHE A 45 17.20 -8.72 6.51
C PHE A 45 16.40 -8.94 7.79
N SER A 46 17.11 -9.21 8.87
CA SER A 46 16.60 -9.20 10.24
C SER A 46 17.18 -8.01 11.00
N ARG A 47 16.44 -7.53 12.01
CA ARG A 47 16.92 -6.45 12.88
C ARG A 47 18.01 -6.91 13.84
N ASP A 48 18.04 -8.20 14.12
CA ASP A 48 19.00 -8.83 15.01
C ASP A 48 20.32 -9.11 14.29
N ASP A 49 20.41 -8.83 13.00
CA ASP A 49 21.64 -8.98 12.22
C ASP A 49 22.67 -7.95 12.69
N ALA A 50 23.89 -8.40 12.98
CA ALA A 50 24.97 -7.50 13.37
C ALA A 50 25.47 -6.62 12.21
N ALA A 51 25.36 -7.12 10.97
CA ALA A 51 25.79 -6.45 9.75
C ALA A 51 25.05 -7.01 8.53
N LEU A 52 25.00 -6.22 7.46
CA LEU A 52 24.56 -6.70 6.15
C LEU A 52 25.62 -7.62 5.54
N PRO A 53 25.23 -8.64 4.76
CA PRO A 53 26.19 -9.45 4.03
C PRO A 53 26.91 -8.60 2.98
N GLU A 54 28.19 -8.89 2.77
CA GLU A 54 29.03 -8.14 1.82
C GLU A 54 28.65 -8.39 0.35
N ARG A 55 27.95 -9.48 0.06
CA ARG A 55 27.59 -9.92 -1.31
C ARG A 55 26.26 -10.65 -1.33
N GLY A 56 25.71 -10.80 -2.54
CA GLY A 56 24.48 -11.56 -2.78
C GLY A 56 23.24 -10.67 -2.75
N PHE A 57 22.10 -11.28 -2.43
CA PHE A 57 20.81 -10.62 -2.35
C PHE A 57 20.38 -10.46 -0.89
N VAL A 58 19.94 -9.26 -0.54
CA VAL A 58 19.33 -8.95 0.76
C VAL A 58 17.86 -8.63 0.53
N LEU A 59 16.99 -9.46 1.08
CA LEU A 59 15.55 -9.37 0.95
C LEU A 59 14.96 -8.60 2.14
N VAL A 60 14.27 -7.50 1.88
CA VAL A 60 13.74 -6.58 2.90
C VAL A 60 12.24 -6.39 2.70
N THR A 61 11.47 -6.48 3.78
CA THR A 61 10.05 -6.10 3.75
C THR A 61 9.87 -4.60 3.94
N LEU A 62 8.78 -4.06 3.40
CA LEU A 62 8.31 -2.71 3.69
C LEU A 62 8.26 -2.42 5.21
N HIS A 63 7.81 -3.37 6.02
CA HIS A 63 7.77 -3.20 7.48
C HIS A 63 9.16 -3.01 8.11
N ASN A 64 10.15 -3.80 7.67
CA ASN A 64 11.52 -3.68 8.15
C ASN A 64 12.14 -2.35 7.74
N LEU A 65 11.95 -1.92 6.48
CA LEU A 65 12.39 -0.61 6.03
C LEU A 65 11.80 0.53 6.89
N MET A 66 10.48 0.55 7.05
CA MET A 66 9.82 1.60 7.85
C MET A 66 10.36 1.66 9.28
N THR A 67 10.69 0.50 9.84
CA THR A 67 11.23 0.44 11.20
C THR A 67 12.66 0.95 11.28
N GLU A 68 13.51 0.62 10.31
CA GLU A 68 14.88 1.16 10.24
C GLU A 68 14.88 2.68 10.06
N VAL A 69 14.00 3.24 9.23
CA VAL A 69 13.86 4.71 9.10
C VAL A 69 13.34 5.32 10.41
N ARG A 70 12.44 4.64 11.13
CA ARG A 70 11.96 5.13 12.43
C ARG A 70 13.10 5.16 13.46
N ARG A 71 13.94 4.13 13.52
CA ARG A 71 15.13 4.08 14.39
C ARG A 71 16.13 5.16 14.03
N LEU A 72 16.37 5.35 12.74
CA LEU A 72 17.21 6.41 12.21
C LEU A 72 16.76 7.78 12.75
N PHE A 73 15.48 8.13 12.65
CA PHE A 73 14.95 9.40 13.19
C PHE A 73 14.90 9.49 14.72
N LYS A 74 15.06 8.38 15.44
CA LYS A 74 15.26 8.37 16.89
C LYS A 74 16.72 8.37 17.30
N SER A 75 17.65 8.38 16.35
CA SER A 75 19.09 8.23 16.60
C SER A 75 19.45 6.90 17.28
N GLU A 76 18.66 5.85 17.08
CA GLU A 76 18.87 4.49 17.65
C GLU A 76 19.81 3.62 16.79
N GLY A 77 20.52 4.24 15.84
CA GLY A 77 21.28 3.57 14.79
C GLY A 77 20.40 2.84 13.78
N SER A 78 20.94 2.60 12.59
CA SER A 78 20.29 1.81 11.56
C SER A 78 21.34 1.01 10.79
N ILE A 79 21.04 -0.26 10.53
CA ILE A 79 21.94 -1.14 9.77
C ILE A 79 21.90 -0.78 8.28
N LEU A 80 20.73 -0.38 7.79
CA LEU A 80 20.54 0.08 6.41
C LEU A 80 21.12 1.48 6.19
N PHE A 81 21.12 2.33 7.23
CA PHE A 81 21.46 3.76 7.14
C PHE A 81 22.53 4.22 8.16
N PRO A 82 23.73 3.61 8.21
CA PRO A 82 24.73 3.93 9.23
C PRO A 82 25.37 5.30 9.06
N ASP A 83 25.44 5.82 7.82
CA ASP A 83 26.27 6.97 7.46
C ASP A 83 25.50 8.30 7.42
N PHE A 84 24.19 8.30 7.71
CA PHE A 84 23.41 9.54 7.69
C PHE A 84 23.64 10.36 8.97
N GLY A 85 24.22 11.56 8.80
CA GLY A 85 24.52 12.48 9.90
C GLY A 85 23.27 12.98 10.65
N LYS A 86 23.42 13.23 11.96
CA LYS A 86 22.33 13.68 12.84
C LYS A 86 21.61 14.94 12.35
N GLU A 87 22.34 15.86 11.75
CA GLU A 87 21.80 17.14 11.25
C GLU A 87 20.78 16.91 10.13
N PHE A 88 21.11 16.04 9.18
CA PHE A 88 20.19 15.64 8.10
C PHE A 88 18.93 14.96 8.65
N LEU A 89 19.11 14.08 9.63
CA LEU A 89 17.98 13.36 10.26
C LEU A 89 17.05 14.31 11.01
N THR A 90 17.61 15.38 11.57
CA THR A 90 16.84 16.44 12.23
C THR A 90 16.00 17.18 11.20
N PHE A 91 16.61 17.62 10.10
CA PHE A 91 15.91 18.30 9.02
C PHE A 91 14.77 17.47 8.41
N MET A 92 15.03 16.20 8.09
CA MET A 92 13.99 15.31 7.55
C MET A 92 12.87 15.01 8.53
N LYS A 93 13.19 14.94 9.82
CA LYS A 93 12.19 14.76 10.88
C LYS A 93 11.31 16.01 10.99
N GLU A 94 11.89 17.20 10.96
CA GLU A 94 11.18 18.47 10.98
C GLU A 94 10.27 18.62 9.76
N LEU A 95 10.78 18.34 8.55
CA LEU A 95 9.98 18.34 7.33
C LEU A 95 8.78 17.41 7.44
N ARG A 96 8.98 16.17 7.91
CA ARG A 96 7.87 15.22 8.09
C ARG A 96 6.87 15.70 9.13
N ASP A 97 7.35 16.14 10.30
CA ASP A 97 6.51 16.50 11.44
C ASP A 97 5.70 17.78 11.19
N ALA A 98 6.20 18.67 10.33
CA ALA A 98 5.48 19.83 9.81
C ALA A 98 4.39 19.48 8.79
N GLY A 99 4.20 18.19 8.45
CA GLY A 99 3.32 17.77 7.37
C GLY A 99 3.85 18.20 6.00
N GLY A 100 5.18 18.21 5.87
CA GLY A 100 5.91 18.70 4.70
C GLY A 100 5.41 18.12 3.39
N LYS A 101 5.70 18.84 2.32
CA LYS A 101 5.25 18.46 0.98
C LYS A 101 6.26 17.52 0.33
N ALA A 102 5.79 16.67 -0.57
CA ALA A 102 6.67 15.74 -1.27
C ALA A 102 7.78 16.47 -2.04
N GLU A 103 7.51 17.65 -2.58
CA GLU A 103 8.48 18.50 -3.25
C GLU A 103 9.63 18.96 -2.33
N GLU A 104 9.34 19.25 -1.06
CA GLU A 104 10.34 19.63 -0.07
C GLU A 104 11.24 18.45 0.26
N VAL A 105 10.67 17.24 0.31
CA VAL A 105 11.45 16.00 0.47
C VAL A 105 12.32 15.72 -0.76
N THR A 106 11.79 15.86 -1.98
CA THR A 106 12.61 15.70 -3.20
C THR A 106 13.77 16.69 -3.23
N GLN A 107 13.52 17.96 -2.90
CA GLN A 107 14.56 18.98 -2.81
C GLN A 107 15.60 18.65 -1.75
N ALA A 108 15.17 18.16 -0.58
CA ALA A 108 16.06 17.64 0.45
C ALA A 108 16.96 16.54 -0.11
N MET A 109 16.37 15.54 -0.78
CA MET A 109 17.10 14.42 -1.38
C MET A 109 18.11 14.86 -2.43
N SER A 110 17.76 15.83 -3.27
CA SER A 110 18.69 16.39 -4.26
C SER A 110 19.88 17.09 -3.61
N THR A 111 19.69 17.75 -2.46
CA THR A 111 20.80 18.34 -1.71
C THR A 111 21.72 17.26 -1.11
N ILE A 112 21.15 16.17 -0.60
CA ILE A 112 21.92 15.04 -0.04
C ILE A 112 22.81 14.39 -1.09
N ASP A 113 22.29 14.22 -2.30
CA ASP A 113 23.00 13.57 -3.41
C ASP A 113 24.36 14.25 -3.66
N THR A 114 24.43 15.58 -3.45
CA THR A 114 25.68 16.34 -3.55
C THR A 114 26.72 16.03 -2.47
N LEU A 115 26.32 15.41 -1.35
CA LEU A 115 27.21 15.01 -0.26
C LEU A 115 27.97 13.70 -0.55
N ASN A 116 27.67 13.03 -1.68
CA ASN A 116 28.41 11.90 -2.23
C ASN A 116 28.65 10.76 -1.20
N PHE A 117 27.55 10.24 -0.63
CA PHE A 117 27.61 9.10 0.27
C PHE A 117 28.20 7.88 -0.44
N PRO A 118 29.04 7.07 0.23
CA PRO A 118 29.56 5.85 -0.38
C PRO A 118 28.40 4.89 -0.68
N HIS A 119 28.33 4.41 -1.92
CA HIS A 119 27.36 3.39 -2.28
C HIS A 119 27.57 2.13 -1.44
N ARG A 120 26.46 1.59 -0.92
CA ARG A 120 26.43 0.36 -0.11
C ARG A 120 25.80 -0.80 -0.85
N PHE A 121 25.07 -0.52 -1.92
CA PHE A 121 24.39 -1.53 -2.73
C PHE A 121 24.73 -1.34 -4.19
N GLN A 122 25.00 -2.44 -4.89
CA GLN A 122 25.20 -2.40 -6.34
C GLN A 122 23.88 -2.10 -7.07
N SER A 123 22.77 -2.60 -6.53
CA SER A 123 21.46 -2.41 -7.11
C SER A 123 20.40 -2.49 -6.03
N PHE A 124 19.43 -1.60 -6.10
CA PHE A 124 18.26 -1.56 -5.25
C PHE A 124 17.00 -1.74 -6.09
N ILE A 125 16.31 -2.85 -5.85
CA ILE A 125 15.11 -3.24 -6.57
C ILE A 125 13.92 -3.00 -5.65
N ILE A 126 12.92 -2.24 -6.13
CA ILE A 126 11.67 -2.01 -5.41
C ILE A 126 10.57 -2.75 -6.16
N ASP A 127 10.05 -3.81 -5.56
CA ASP A 127 8.89 -4.53 -6.08
C ASP A 127 7.59 -3.83 -5.66
N GLU A 128 6.61 -3.82 -6.57
CA GLU A 128 5.37 -3.05 -6.45
C GLU A 128 5.59 -1.61 -5.96
N ALA A 129 6.50 -0.89 -6.62
CA ALA A 129 7.01 0.42 -6.23
C ALA A 129 5.91 1.48 -6.01
N HIS A 130 4.73 1.31 -6.60
CA HIS A 130 3.57 2.17 -6.36
C HIS A 130 3.07 2.15 -4.90
N SER A 131 3.48 1.15 -4.11
CA SER A 131 3.20 1.07 -2.66
C SER A 131 3.99 2.11 -1.85
N PHE A 132 5.05 2.68 -2.43
CA PHE A 132 5.98 3.62 -1.79
C PHE A 132 5.78 5.07 -2.26
N ARG A 133 4.78 5.32 -3.13
CA ARG A 133 4.53 6.60 -3.81
C ARG A 133 4.32 7.80 -2.90
N ASN A 134 4.02 7.58 -1.62
CA ASN A 134 3.92 8.67 -0.65
C ASN A 134 5.31 8.96 -0.05
N LEU A 135 6.02 9.90 -0.66
CA LEU A 135 7.38 10.30 -0.30
C LEU A 135 7.50 10.89 1.12
N VAL A 136 6.41 11.32 1.76
CA VAL A 136 6.43 11.87 3.12
C VAL A 136 6.23 10.80 4.22
N THR A 137 6.07 9.54 3.83
CA THR A 137 6.00 8.41 4.76
C THR A 137 7.38 7.84 5.06
N TYR A 138 7.51 7.11 6.17
CA TYR A 138 8.72 6.33 6.46
C TYR A 138 9.12 5.40 5.30
N ALA A 139 8.13 4.83 4.60
CA ALA A 139 8.36 3.96 3.46
C ALA A 139 8.98 4.70 2.28
N GLY A 140 8.37 5.83 1.88
CA GLY A 140 8.85 6.64 0.76
C GLY A 140 10.22 7.26 1.05
N ILE A 141 10.41 7.83 2.25
CA ILE A 141 11.72 8.36 2.67
C ILE A 141 12.77 7.25 2.66
N GLY A 142 12.48 6.09 3.25
CA GLY A 142 13.42 4.97 3.28
C GLY A 142 13.81 4.49 1.90
N ALA A 143 12.86 4.40 0.97
CA ALA A 143 13.14 4.01 -0.41
C ALA A 143 14.02 5.06 -1.13
N ALA A 144 13.76 6.35 -0.94
CA ALA A 144 14.61 7.40 -1.51
C ALA A 144 16.04 7.36 -0.96
N LEU A 145 16.20 7.20 0.36
CA LEU A 145 17.53 7.08 0.99
C LEU A 145 18.28 5.84 0.51
N LEU A 146 17.61 4.70 0.37
CA LEU A 146 18.22 3.49 -0.19
C LEU A 146 18.61 3.69 -1.65
N GLY A 147 17.84 4.46 -2.42
CA GLY A 147 18.20 4.85 -3.78
C GLY A 147 19.53 5.61 -3.83
N LEU A 148 19.71 6.60 -2.95
CA LEU A 148 20.97 7.35 -2.84
C LEU A 148 22.16 6.48 -2.40
N LEU A 149 21.92 5.46 -1.58
CA LEU A 149 22.95 4.50 -1.15
C LEU A 149 23.24 3.40 -2.19
N SER A 150 22.63 3.45 -3.38
CA SER A 150 22.74 2.41 -4.38
C SER A 150 23.32 2.94 -5.69
N ASP A 151 24.17 2.15 -6.36
CA ASP A 151 24.68 2.53 -7.69
C ASP A 151 23.54 2.62 -8.72
N ARG A 152 22.49 1.81 -8.52
CA ARG A 152 21.34 1.68 -9.44
C ARG A 152 20.07 1.41 -8.66
N THR A 153 19.01 2.13 -9.00
CA THR A 153 17.67 1.86 -8.47
C THR A 153 16.73 1.41 -9.59
N ILE A 154 15.99 0.34 -9.32
CA ILE A 154 15.07 -0.30 -10.26
C ILE A 154 13.70 -0.39 -9.61
N PRO A 155 12.87 0.65 -9.73
CA PRO A 155 11.48 0.58 -9.30
C PRO A 155 10.67 -0.24 -10.32
N MET A 156 10.04 -1.31 -9.86
CA MET A 156 9.17 -2.16 -10.67
C MET A 156 7.72 -1.96 -10.25
N SER A 157 6.85 -1.69 -11.22
CA SER A 157 5.41 -1.60 -11.00
C SER A 157 4.68 -1.89 -12.30
N ALA A 158 3.60 -2.68 -12.22
CA ALA A 158 2.70 -2.85 -13.35
C ALA A 158 1.86 -1.57 -13.62
N THR A 159 1.66 -0.77 -12.59
CA THR A 159 0.84 0.46 -12.60
C THR A 159 1.62 1.60 -11.95
N PRO A 160 2.61 2.20 -12.64
CA PRO A 160 3.41 3.30 -12.09
C PRO A 160 2.59 4.59 -11.87
N TYR A 161 1.44 4.70 -12.54
CA TYR A 161 0.51 5.82 -12.43
C TYR A 161 -0.80 5.32 -11.82
N VAL A 162 -1.09 5.68 -10.57
CA VAL A 162 -2.32 5.24 -9.89
C VAL A 162 -3.31 6.40 -9.81
N GLU A 163 -2.87 7.54 -9.27
CA GLU A 163 -3.79 8.61 -8.89
C GLU A 163 -3.30 10.02 -9.26
N SER A 164 -1.98 10.25 -9.42
CA SER A 164 -1.50 11.61 -9.66
C SER A 164 -0.12 11.73 -10.31
N THR A 165 0.19 12.93 -10.80
CA THR A 165 1.53 13.34 -11.24
C THR A 165 2.59 13.22 -10.15
N GLN A 166 2.19 13.19 -8.87
CA GLN A 166 3.11 12.96 -7.76
C GLN A 166 3.69 11.54 -7.78
N ASP A 167 2.93 10.55 -8.25
CA ASP A 167 3.35 9.15 -8.21
C ASP A 167 4.61 8.95 -9.05
N MET A 168 4.62 9.53 -10.26
CA MET A 168 5.77 9.51 -11.16
C MET A 168 6.96 10.30 -10.60
N ALA A 169 6.70 11.49 -10.04
CA ALA A 169 7.72 12.31 -9.39
C ALA A 169 8.43 11.53 -8.27
N THR A 170 7.68 10.81 -7.45
CA THR A 170 8.21 10.01 -6.37
C THR A 170 9.01 8.80 -6.88
N LEU A 171 8.53 8.07 -7.89
CA LEU A 171 9.31 6.99 -8.49
C LEU A 171 10.64 7.49 -9.06
N MET A 172 10.65 8.67 -9.67
CA MET A 172 11.88 9.28 -10.17
C MET A 172 12.80 9.76 -9.06
N THR A 173 12.25 10.23 -7.93
CA THR A 173 13.03 10.55 -6.73
C THR A 173 13.81 9.34 -6.21
N PHE A 174 13.27 8.12 -6.36
CA PHE A 174 14.00 6.90 -5.98
C PHE A 174 15.16 6.56 -6.92
N ILE A 175 15.04 6.94 -8.21
CA ILE A 175 16.08 6.70 -9.21
C ILE A 175 17.17 7.74 -9.08
N ASP A 176 16.81 9.02 -9.17
CA ASP A 176 17.71 10.16 -9.10
C ASP A 176 16.89 11.42 -8.76
N PRO A 177 17.02 11.97 -7.54
CA PRO A 177 16.27 13.14 -7.10
C PRO A 177 16.73 14.45 -7.78
N SER A 178 17.87 14.47 -8.47
CA SER A 178 18.36 15.64 -9.20
C SER A 178 17.64 15.86 -10.54
N LEU A 179 17.02 14.82 -11.09
CA LEU A 179 16.32 14.90 -12.38
C LEU A 179 15.08 15.80 -12.28
N LYS A 180 14.80 16.58 -13.32
CA LYS A 180 13.55 17.36 -13.44
C LYS A 180 12.31 16.49 -13.24
N ALA A 181 12.35 15.26 -13.73
CA ALA A 181 11.25 14.29 -13.60
C ALA A 181 11.01 13.82 -12.16
N ALA A 182 11.90 14.09 -11.21
CA ALA A 182 11.65 13.86 -9.78
C ALA A 182 10.71 14.92 -9.16
N TYR A 183 10.45 16.02 -9.86
CA TYR A 183 9.64 17.13 -9.36
C TYR A 183 8.23 17.10 -9.93
N LYS A 184 7.22 17.22 -9.06
CA LYS A 184 5.81 17.23 -9.45
C LYS A 184 5.46 18.35 -10.44
N LEU A 185 6.12 19.51 -10.34
CA LEU A 185 5.84 20.66 -11.21
C LEU A 185 6.08 20.32 -12.68
N TRP A 186 7.19 19.64 -12.99
CA TRP A 186 7.50 19.19 -14.35
C TRP A 186 6.40 18.26 -14.89
N TRP A 187 5.90 17.35 -14.05
CA TRP A 187 4.76 16.50 -14.44
C TRP A 187 3.45 17.26 -14.62
N LYS A 188 3.20 18.31 -13.84
CA LYS A 188 2.03 19.18 -14.05
C LYS A 188 2.10 19.95 -15.35
N GLU A 189 3.28 20.43 -15.73
CA GLU A 189 3.51 21.15 -17.00
C GLU A 189 3.36 20.21 -18.20
N THR A 190 3.88 18.99 -18.10
CA THR A 190 3.82 17.98 -19.17
C THR A 190 2.43 17.36 -19.38
N THR A 191 1.50 17.54 -18.44
CA THR A 191 0.13 16.98 -18.48
C THR A 191 -0.95 18.03 -18.78
N GLN A 192 -0.57 19.25 -19.14
CA GLN A 192 -1.51 20.29 -19.57
C GLN A 192 -2.09 19.97 -20.95
N GLU A 193 -3.21 20.61 -21.31
CA GLU A 193 -3.85 20.43 -22.61
C GLU A 193 -2.96 20.93 -23.77
N TYR A 194 -2.19 22.00 -23.54
CA TYR A 194 -1.30 22.61 -24.50
C TYR A 194 0.15 22.52 -24.01
N VAL A 195 0.88 21.52 -24.50
CA VAL A 195 2.29 21.27 -24.15
C VAL A 195 3.18 21.68 -25.32
N SER A 196 4.29 22.35 -25.05
CA SER A 196 5.26 22.72 -26.09
C SER A 196 5.95 21.50 -26.69
N ASP A 197 6.34 21.56 -27.96
CA ASP A 197 7.06 20.46 -28.64
C ASP A 197 8.38 20.11 -27.93
N SER A 198 9.05 21.10 -27.34
CA SER A 198 10.25 20.90 -26.53
C SER A 198 9.97 19.98 -25.35
N LEU A 199 8.90 20.26 -24.59
CA LEU A 199 8.56 19.49 -23.40
C LEU A 199 8.06 18.08 -23.76
N LEU A 200 7.34 17.92 -24.88
CA LEU A 200 6.97 16.61 -25.42
C LEU A 200 8.20 15.76 -25.79
N ASN A 201 9.24 16.37 -26.36
CA ASN A 201 10.49 15.69 -26.66
C ASN A 201 11.23 15.27 -25.38
N GLU A 202 11.26 16.12 -24.35
CA GLU A 202 11.81 15.75 -23.03
C GLU A 202 11.08 14.52 -22.44
N VAL A 203 9.74 14.47 -22.53
CA VAL A 203 8.95 13.31 -22.05
C VAL A 203 9.24 12.05 -22.86
N ARG A 204 9.44 12.17 -24.17
CA ARG A 204 9.80 11.02 -25.04
C ARG A 204 11.19 10.48 -24.68
N ASP A 205 12.16 11.36 -24.48
CA ASP A 205 13.51 10.99 -24.07
C ASP A 205 13.51 10.35 -22.70
N PHE A 206 12.78 10.95 -21.74
CA PHE A 206 12.53 10.36 -20.43
C PHE A 206 11.99 8.93 -20.55
N ARG A 207 10.91 8.73 -21.31
CA ARG A 207 10.27 7.42 -21.48
C ARG A 207 11.25 6.42 -22.09
N ARG A 208 12.07 6.83 -23.05
CA ARG A 208 13.06 5.96 -23.69
C ARG A 208 14.18 5.53 -22.73
N LEU A 209 14.62 6.44 -21.87
CA LEU A 209 15.76 6.22 -20.99
C LEU A 209 15.40 5.51 -19.68
N TYR A 210 14.24 5.82 -19.10
CA TYR A 210 13.90 5.42 -17.73
C TYR A 210 12.71 4.46 -17.63
N MET A 211 11.95 4.23 -18.72
CA MET A 211 10.74 3.41 -18.66
C MET A 211 10.73 2.29 -19.70
N ILE A 212 10.54 1.05 -19.22
CA ILE A 212 10.25 -0.10 -20.07
C ILE A 212 8.86 -0.62 -19.70
N ARG A 213 7.93 -0.56 -20.65
CA ARG A 213 6.60 -1.15 -20.52
C ARG A 213 6.31 -2.02 -21.73
N ARG A 214 5.99 -3.28 -21.50
CA ARG A 214 5.62 -4.25 -22.54
C ARG A 214 4.21 -4.71 -22.30
N GLU A 215 3.46 -4.85 -23.39
CA GLU A 215 2.11 -5.41 -23.36
C GLU A 215 2.15 -6.93 -23.61
N ARG A 216 1.04 -7.60 -23.32
CA ARG A 216 0.91 -9.05 -23.49
C ARG A 216 1.00 -9.49 -24.95
N ASN A 217 0.76 -8.58 -25.89
CA ASN A 217 0.90 -8.82 -27.34
C ASN A 217 2.34 -9.12 -27.79
N VAL A 218 3.35 -8.85 -26.95
CA VAL A 218 4.75 -9.21 -27.22
C VAL A 218 5.02 -10.70 -26.98
N LEU A 219 4.10 -11.41 -26.29
CA LEU A 219 4.24 -12.84 -26.04
C LEU A 219 3.98 -13.63 -27.34
N THR A 220 4.81 -14.64 -27.59
CA THR A 220 4.70 -15.51 -28.78
C THR A 220 3.49 -16.44 -28.75
N LYS A 221 2.85 -16.61 -27.59
CA LYS A 221 1.63 -17.39 -27.42
C LYS A 221 0.48 -16.44 -27.12
N GLU A 222 -0.61 -16.56 -27.88
CA GLU A 222 -1.84 -15.84 -27.59
C GLU A 222 -2.40 -16.28 -26.24
N LEU A 223 -2.62 -15.31 -25.36
CA LEU A 223 -3.35 -15.53 -24.12
C LEU A 223 -4.85 -15.51 -24.40
N VAL A 224 -5.62 -16.30 -23.65
CA VAL A 224 -7.08 -16.27 -23.74
C VAL A 224 -7.58 -14.85 -23.46
N GLY A 225 -8.49 -14.36 -24.30
CA GLY A 225 -9.11 -13.05 -24.12
C GLY A 225 -9.84 -12.95 -22.78
N ILE A 226 -9.76 -11.79 -22.13
CA ILE A 226 -10.52 -11.50 -20.92
C ILE A 226 -11.84 -10.86 -21.36
N GLU A 227 -12.95 -11.53 -21.10
CA GLU A 227 -14.29 -10.96 -21.27
C GLU A 227 -14.74 -10.33 -19.94
N THR A 228 -14.88 -9.01 -19.91
CA THR A 228 -15.44 -8.30 -18.75
C THR A 228 -16.92 -8.03 -18.99
N ARG A 229 -17.79 -8.60 -18.15
CA ARG A 229 -19.24 -8.33 -18.18
C ARG A 229 -19.64 -7.44 -17.02
N VAL A 230 -20.34 -6.35 -17.32
CA VAL A 230 -20.96 -5.48 -16.31
C VAL A 230 -22.43 -5.82 -16.23
N VAL A 231 -22.87 -6.26 -15.05
CA VAL A 231 -24.28 -6.61 -14.79
C VAL A 231 -24.86 -5.57 -13.84
N ASN A 232 -25.88 -4.85 -14.30
CA ASN A 232 -26.61 -3.92 -13.47
C ASN A 232 -27.56 -4.68 -12.55
N VAL A 233 -27.35 -4.59 -11.25
CA VAL A 233 -28.19 -5.24 -10.23
C VAL A 233 -29.11 -4.19 -9.62
N LYS A 234 -30.41 -4.51 -9.51
CA LYS A 234 -31.36 -3.67 -8.77
C LYS A 234 -31.20 -3.91 -7.27
N CYS A 235 -31.04 -2.84 -6.51
CA CYS A 235 -31.01 -2.91 -5.05
C CYS A 235 -32.40 -3.21 -4.47
N ASN A 236 -32.45 -3.99 -3.39
CA ASN A 236 -33.67 -4.22 -2.63
C ASN A 236 -34.08 -2.95 -1.88
N LYS A 237 -35.37 -2.81 -1.60
CA LYS A 237 -35.89 -1.66 -0.85
C LYS A 237 -35.20 -1.48 0.52
N SER A 238 -34.96 -2.57 1.23
CA SER A 238 -34.28 -2.57 2.53
C SER A 238 -32.82 -2.09 2.46
N GLU A 239 -32.11 -2.39 1.37
CA GLU A 239 -30.74 -1.89 1.14
C GLU A 239 -30.77 -0.39 0.86
N LEU A 240 -31.71 0.04 0.00
CA LEU A 240 -31.91 1.44 -0.33
C LEU A 240 -32.29 2.29 0.88
N ASP A 241 -33.10 1.77 1.81
CA ASP A 241 -33.48 2.49 3.02
C ASP A 241 -32.27 2.77 3.93
N VAL A 242 -31.35 1.81 4.06
CA VAL A 242 -30.08 2.00 4.80
C VAL A 242 -29.16 2.96 4.07
N TYR A 243 -28.98 2.76 2.76
CA TYR A 243 -28.17 3.63 1.92
C TYR A 243 -28.62 5.10 2.02
N LYS A 244 -29.91 5.37 1.79
CA LYS A 244 -30.51 6.72 1.81
C LYS A 244 -30.35 7.42 3.15
N ARG A 245 -30.41 6.67 4.26
CA ARG A 245 -30.14 7.23 5.59
C ARG A 245 -28.73 7.79 5.69
N TYR A 246 -27.73 7.02 5.26
CA TYR A 246 -26.33 7.46 5.30
C TYR A 246 -26.03 8.54 4.26
N GLU A 247 -26.64 8.47 3.09
CA GLU A 247 -26.58 9.51 2.07
C GLU A 247 -27.10 10.85 2.60
N SER A 248 -28.25 10.86 3.30
CA SER A 248 -28.80 12.07 3.92
C SER A 248 -27.85 12.66 4.97
N LEU A 249 -27.24 11.82 5.80
CA LEU A 249 -26.24 12.25 6.80
C LEU A 249 -24.97 12.79 6.15
N PHE A 250 -24.53 12.17 5.06
CA PHE A 250 -23.41 12.62 4.26
C PHE A 250 -23.67 14.00 3.69
N PHE A 251 -24.81 14.22 3.01
CA PHE A 251 -25.15 15.53 2.44
C PHE A 251 -25.25 16.61 3.50
N ALA A 252 -25.94 16.36 4.62
CA ALA A 252 -26.02 17.33 5.72
C ALA A 252 -24.62 17.70 6.27
N THR A 253 -23.73 16.70 6.42
CA THR A 253 -22.35 16.94 6.89
C THR A 253 -21.51 17.67 5.85
N PHE A 254 -21.71 17.35 4.57
CA PHE A 254 -21.01 17.98 3.45
C PHE A 254 -21.42 19.45 3.28
N GLU A 255 -22.71 19.76 3.39
CA GLU A 255 -23.21 21.14 3.39
C GLU A 255 -22.63 21.92 4.56
N ASN A 256 -22.61 21.35 5.77
CA ASN A 256 -21.94 21.96 6.93
C ASN A 256 -20.44 22.19 6.67
N PHE A 257 -19.78 21.24 6.03
CA PHE A 257 -18.37 21.36 5.65
C PHE A 257 -18.12 22.48 4.63
N GLN A 258 -18.97 22.59 3.60
CA GLN A 258 -18.86 23.63 2.57
C GLN A 258 -19.16 25.03 3.12
N ASN A 259 -20.18 25.13 3.96
CA ASN A 259 -20.65 26.40 4.53
C ASN A 259 -19.84 26.84 5.75
N SER A 260 -18.92 26.01 6.24
CA SER A 260 -18.04 26.37 7.34
C SER A 260 -17.03 27.42 6.89
N THR A 261 -17.26 28.67 7.31
CA THR A 261 -16.31 29.78 7.18
C THR A 261 -15.24 29.79 8.27
N ASP A 262 -15.37 28.92 9.27
CA ASP A 262 -14.46 28.86 10.41
C ASP A 262 -13.07 28.34 9.97
N PRO A 263 -12.02 29.18 10.02
CA PRO A 263 -10.65 28.75 9.72
C PRO A 263 -10.12 27.73 10.74
N ASP A 264 -10.69 27.71 11.96
CA ASP A 264 -10.24 26.93 13.12
C ASP A 264 -11.24 25.86 13.59
N LEU A 265 -12.22 25.50 12.73
CA LEU A 265 -13.24 24.45 12.93
C LEU A 265 -13.03 23.59 14.19
N THR A 266 -13.88 23.79 15.20
CA THR A 266 -13.83 23.11 16.52
C THR A 266 -13.83 21.58 16.41
N ILE A 267 -14.35 21.05 15.29
CA ILE A 267 -14.18 19.69 14.76
C ILE A 267 -13.46 19.88 13.43
N GLY A 268 -12.12 19.84 13.42
CA GLY A 268 -11.32 20.30 12.28
C GLY A 268 -11.75 19.67 10.94
N LYS A 269 -11.47 20.32 9.81
CA LYS A 269 -11.80 19.81 8.44
C LYS A 269 -11.46 18.33 8.23
N LYS A 270 -10.38 17.85 8.87
CA LYS A 270 -9.94 16.46 8.89
C LYS A 270 -10.95 15.51 9.56
N GLU A 271 -11.55 15.90 10.67
CA GLU A 271 -12.56 15.11 11.39
C GLU A 271 -13.87 15.04 10.63
N LEU A 272 -14.35 16.16 10.06
CA LEU A 272 -15.51 16.17 9.17
C LEU A 272 -15.27 15.27 7.94
N THR A 273 -14.07 15.33 7.36
CA THR A 273 -13.69 14.41 6.26
C THR A 273 -13.75 12.95 6.70
N SER A 274 -13.23 12.63 7.88
CA SER A 274 -13.29 11.26 8.45
C SER A 274 -14.73 10.78 8.67
N ILE A 275 -15.62 11.66 9.15
CA ILE A 275 -17.05 11.39 9.32
C ILE A 275 -17.72 11.13 7.97
N MET A 276 -17.47 11.99 6.99
CA MET A 276 -18.00 11.83 5.62
C MET A 276 -17.54 10.51 4.98
N LEU A 277 -16.25 10.18 5.09
CA LEU A 277 -15.71 8.90 4.61
C LEU A 277 -16.36 7.71 5.32
N SER A 278 -16.63 7.83 6.62
CA SER A 278 -17.35 6.80 7.38
C SER A 278 -18.76 6.59 6.85
N TYR A 279 -19.48 7.64 6.44
CA TYR A 279 -20.78 7.50 5.80
C TYR A 279 -20.69 6.83 4.43
N LEU A 280 -19.73 7.22 3.58
CA LEU A 280 -19.50 6.59 2.28
C LEU A 280 -19.18 5.08 2.41
N ILE A 281 -18.39 4.70 3.42
CA ILE A 281 -18.13 3.29 3.71
C ILE A 281 -19.43 2.57 4.05
N ASN A 282 -20.28 3.14 4.91
CA ASN A 282 -21.56 2.53 5.27
C ASN A 282 -22.54 2.44 4.08
N MET A 283 -22.58 3.46 3.22
CA MET A 283 -23.32 3.43 1.96
C MET A 283 -22.84 2.28 1.08
N ARG A 284 -21.53 2.17 0.83
CA ARG A 284 -20.95 1.06 0.04
C ARG A 284 -21.26 -0.30 0.65
N MET A 285 -21.10 -0.45 1.96
CA MET A 285 -21.38 -1.71 2.66
C MET A 285 -22.85 -2.13 2.55
N SER A 286 -23.79 -1.17 2.55
CA SER A 286 -25.21 -1.46 2.37
C SER A 286 -25.56 -2.02 0.98
N LEU A 287 -24.70 -1.81 -0.02
CA LEU A 287 -24.91 -2.24 -1.40
C LEU A 287 -24.09 -3.48 -1.78
N VAL A 288 -22.90 -3.67 -1.20
CA VAL A 288 -21.99 -4.80 -1.54
C VAL A 288 -22.34 -6.08 -0.80
N HIS A 289 -22.83 -5.98 0.44
CA HIS A 289 -23.20 -7.14 1.24
C HIS A 289 -24.65 -7.02 1.75
N PRO A 290 -25.65 -7.42 0.94
CA PRO A 290 -27.05 -7.53 1.36
C PRO A 290 -27.30 -8.43 2.58
N LEU A 291 -26.34 -9.29 2.93
CA LEU A 291 -26.47 -10.33 3.96
C LEU A 291 -26.42 -9.82 5.41
N ILE A 292 -26.87 -8.60 5.67
CA ILE A 292 -27.25 -8.26 7.04
C ILE A 292 -28.71 -7.86 7.09
N PRO A 293 -29.62 -8.83 7.19
CA PRO A 293 -30.86 -8.60 7.92
C PRO A 293 -30.46 -8.00 9.28
N LYS A 294 -30.78 -6.70 9.51
CA LYS A 294 -30.53 -5.94 10.75
C LYS A 294 -29.10 -5.44 11.04
N GLY A 295 -28.28 -5.22 10.00
CA GLY A 295 -27.19 -4.23 9.81
C GLY A 295 -26.10 -3.90 10.86
N ARG A 296 -26.29 -4.07 12.17
CA ARG A 296 -25.34 -3.62 13.22
C ARG A 296 -24.80 -4.72 14.11
N GLU A 297 -25.61 -5.71 14.46
CA GLU A 297 -25.19 -6.78 15.39
C GLU A 297 -24.19 -7.76 14.76
N PHE A 298 -24.30 -7.99 13.45
CA PHE A 298 -23.40 -8.88 12.72
C PHE A 298 -22.00 -8.26 12.57
N THR A 299 -21.91 -6.97 12.17
CA THR A 299 -20.61 -6.29 11.98
C THR A 299 -19.77 -6.16 13.26
N VAL A 300 -20.40 -6.16 14.44
CA VAL A 300 -19.73 -6.17 15.75
C VAL A 300 -18.89 -7.45 15.94
N ARG A 301 -19.33 -8.58 15.37
CA ARG A 301 -18.70 -9.89 15.53
C ARG A 301 -17.58 -10.16 14.51
N PHE A 302 -17.58 -9.46 13.37
CA PHE A 302 -16.57 -9.61 12.30
C PHE A 302 -15.50 -8.50 12.28
N SER A 303 -15.70 -7.42 13.03
CA SER A 303 -14.74 -6.32 13.11
C SER A 303 -13.88 -6.43 14.37
N PRO A 304 -12.55 -6.64 14.25
CA PRO A 304 -11.65 -6.76 15.41
C PRO A 304 -11.74 -5.58 16.39
N SER A 305 -11.96 -4.36 15.87
CA SER A 305 -12.08 -3.16 16.68
C SER A 305 -13.40 -3.06 17.47
N ARG A 306 -14.38 -3.93 17.19
CA ARG A 306 -15.71 -3.93 17.83
C ARG A 306 -15.96 -5.13 18.76
N ARG A 307 -15.01 -6.06 18.90
CA ARG A 307 -15.10 -7.24 19.79
C ARG A 307 -15.44 -6.90 21.25
N HIS A 308 -14.98 -5.77 21.76
CA HIS A 308 -15.30 -5.34 23.13
C HIS A 308 -16.81 -5.06 23.34
N MET A 309 -17.58 -4.89 22.27
CA MET A 309 -19.05 -4.79 22.33
C MET A 309 -19.75 -6.17 22.38
N GLU A 310 -19.05 -7.29 22.15
CA GLU A 310 -19.61 -8.65 22.30
C GLU A 310 -20.03 -8.96 23.75
N ALA A 311 -19.38 -8.37 24.75
CA ALA A 311 -19.75 -8.56 26.15
C ALA A 311 -21.18 -8.06 26.49
N LYS A 312 -21.76 -7.21 25.62
CA LYS A 312 -23.17 -6.75 25.73
C LYS A 312 -24.16 -7.59 24.91
N LEU A 313 -23.67 -8.50 24.06
CA LEU A 313 -24.47 -9.41 23.21
C LEU A 313 -24.65 -10.78 23.86
N THR A 314 -24.85 -10.83 25.19
CA THR A 314 -24.99 -12.06 26.00
C THR A 314 -26.21 -12.94 25.65
N ARG A 315 -27.03 -12.55 24.67
CA ARG A 315 -28.17 -13.36 24.21
C ARG A 315 -27.77 -14.23 23.01
N LYS A 316 -27.93 -15.55 23.16
CA LYS A 316 -27.83 -16.51 22.05
C LYS A 316 -29.06 -16.31 21.16
N LEU A 317 -28.90 -15.58 20.06
CA LEU A 317 -29.94 -15.36 19.06
C LEU A 317 -29.52 -16.03 17.76
N CYS A 318 -30.49 -16.54 17.00
CA CYS A 318 -30.25 -16.98 15.63
C CYS A 318 -29.74 -15.81 14.78
N VAL A 319 -28.60 -15.98 14.11
CA VAL A 319 -28.01 -14.93 13.23
C VAL A 319 -28.90 -14.58 12.03
N PHE A 320 -29.81 -15.47 11.63
CA PHE A 320 -30.70 -15.23 10.48
C PHE A 320 -32.02 -14.57 10.87
N CYS A 321 -32.70 -15.07 11.92
CA CYS A 321 -34.03 -14.58 12.29
C CYS A 321 -34.06 -13.72 13.56
N SER A 322 -32.98 -13.64 14.32
CA SER A 322 -32.86 -12.92 15.59
C SER A 322 -33.83 -13.34 16.70
N HIS A 323 -34.36 -14.56 16.65
CA HIS A 323 -35.18 -15.13 17.72
C HIS A 323 -34.33 -16.05 18.60
N ASP A 324 -34.60 -16.05 19.90
CA ASP A 324 -34.07 -17.01 20.87
C ASP A 324 -35.21 -17.98 21.19
N ASN A 325 -35.27 -19.09 20.45
CA ASN A 325 -36.24 -20.15 20.74
C ASN A 325 -35.73 -21.12 21.82
N GLY A 326 -34.75 -20.69 22.62
CA GLY A 326 -34.33 -21.36 23.85
C GLY A 326 -33.51 -22.64 23.67
N ASN A 327 -33.70 -23.42 22.58
CA ASN A 327 -33.04 -24.73 22.42
C ASN A 327 -32.62 -25.12 20.99
N ASP A 328 -33.06 -24.43 19.93
CA ASP A 328 -32.84 -24.88 18.53
C ASP A 328 -31.64 -24.20 17.83
N LEU A 329 -30.74 -23.62 18.61
CA LEU A 329 -29.61 -22.83 18.11
C LEU A 329 -28.36 -23.69 17.99
N ILE A 330 -27.97 -24.02 16.75
CA ILE A 330 -26.73 -24.74 16.44
C ILE A 330 -25.58 -23.76 16.16
N PRO A 331 -24.32 -24.10 16.54
CA PRO A 331 -23.16 -23.31 16.16
C PRO A 331 -23.03 -23.21 14.64
N MET A 332 -22.63 -22.05 14.13
CA MET A 332 -22.35 -21.88 12.70
C MET A 332 -21.14 -22.73 12.27
N PRO A 333 -21.20 -23.37 11.09
CA PRO A 333 -20.04 -24.09 10.53
C PRO A 333 -18.83 -23.18 10.37
N ILE A 334 -17.62 -23.70 10.63
CA ILE A 334 -16.35 -22.95 10.51
C ILE A 334 -16.18 -22.36 9.11
N ALA A 335 -16.58 -23.11 8.07
CA ALA A 335 -16.54 -22.67 6.68
C ALA A 335 -17.45 -21.46 6.37
N MET A 336 -18.37 -21.11 7.28
CA MET A 336 -19.20 -19.90 7.18
C MET A 336 -18.74 -18.79 8.14
N CYS A 337 -17.68 -19.04 8.91
CA CYS A 337 -17.07 -18.12 9.89
C CYS A 337 -15.62 -17.76 9.53
N HIS A 338 -15.26 -17.78 8.24
CA HIS A 338 -13.90 -17.55 7.75
C HIS A 338 -13.27 -16.23 8.22
N ALA A 339 -14.08 -15.21 8.54
CA ALA A 339 -13.58 -13.92 8.99
C ALA A 339 -13.31 -13.84 10.51
N THR A 340 -13.75 -14.80 11.33
CA THR A 340 -13.58 -14.73 12.80
C THR A 340 -12.69 -15.82 13.40
N ASN A 341 -12.46 -16.93 12.69
CA ASN A 341 -11.76 -18.12 13.20
C ASN A 341 -12.27 -18.62 14.57
N SER A 342 -13.50 -18.23 14.94
CA SER A 342 -14.11 -18.55 16.23
C SER A 342 -15.57 -18.98 16.02
N PRO A 343 -15.82 -20.29 15.82
CA PRO A 343 -17.17 -20.82 15.61
C PRO A 343 -18.04 -20.77 16.88
N THR A 344 -17.44 -20.55 18.05
CA THR A 344 -18.11 -20.68 19.36
C THR A 344 -19.07 -19.55 19.70
N CYS A 345 -19.10 -18.47 18.92
CA CYS A 345 -19.85 -17.25 19.22
C CYS A 345 -21.06 -17.02 18.29
N HIS A 346 -21.31 -17.91 17.33
CA HIS A 346 -22.33 -17.73 16.29
C HIS A 346 -23.30 -18.89 16.31
N PHE A 347 -24.60 -18.59 16.39
CA PHE A 347 -25.65 -19.60 16.44
C PHE A 347 -26.73 -19.32 15.39
N ALA A 348 -27.27 -20.36 14.78
CA ALA A 348 -28.37 -20.30 13.83
C ALA A 348 -29.42 -21.35 14.18
N HIS A 349 -30.68 -21.09 13.84
CA HIS A 349 -31.65 -22.18 13.76
C HIS A 349 -31.26 -23.09 12.60
N GLU A 350 -31.33 -24.40 12.81
CA GLU A 350 -31.06 -25.38 11.76
C GLU A 350 -31.94 -25.14 10.52
N SER A 351 -33.21 -24.77 10.73
CA SER A 351 -34.13 -24.42 9.65
C SER A 351 -33.62 -23.24 8.82
N CYS A 352 -33.16 -22.16 9.48
CA CYS A 352 -32.59 -21.00 8.78
C CYS A 352 -31.28 -21.34 8.03
N LEU A 353 -30.46 -22.22 8.58
CA LEU A 353 -29.21 -22.65 7.94
C LEU A 353 -29.50 -23.43 6.64
N ARG A 354 -30.50 -24.32 6.66
CA ARG A 354 -30.91 -25.13 5.50
C ARG A 354 -31.45 -24.26 4.37
N THR A 355 -32.24 -23.23 4.66
CA THR A 355 -32.77 -22.32 3.63
C THR A 355 -31.65 -21.56 2.91
N HIS A 356 -30.60 -21.15 3.62
CA HIS A 356 -29.52 -20.35 3.06
C HIS A 356 -28.36 -21.17 2.47
N THR A 357 -28.31 -22.48 2.69
CA THR A 357 -27.29 -23.37 2.12
C THR A 357 -27.75 -24.05 0.82
N TYR A 358 -29.06 -24.22 0.63
CA TYR A 358 -29.61 -24.90 -0.56
C TYR A 358 -29.86 -23.98 -1.77
N GLU A 359 -29.88 -22.66 -1.61
CA GLU A 359 -30.03 -21.72 -2.74
C GLU A 359 -28.70 -21.35 -3.42
N GLY A 360 -27.59 -22.03 -3.06
CA GLY A 360 -26.23 -21.64 -3.47
C GLY A 360 -25.30 -22.76 -3.96
N THR A 361 -25.82 -23.92 -4.35
CA THR A 361 -25.04 -24.95 -5.08
C THR A 361 -25.56 -25.13 -6.49
#